data_AF-A0AAE4UE52-F1
#
_entry.id   AF-A0AAE4UE52-F1
#
_cell.length_a   1.000
_cell.length_b   1.000
_cell.length_c   1.000
_cell.angle_alpha   90.00
_cell.angle_beta   90.00
_cell.angle_gamma   90.00
#
_symmetry.space_group_name_H-M   'P 1'
#
loop_
_entity.id
_entity.type
_entity.pdbx_description
1 polymer ?
#
loop_
_entity_poly.entity_id
_entity_poly.type
_entity_poly.pdbx_seq_one_letter_code
_entity_poly.pdbx_strand_id
1 'polypeptide(L)'
;MTEPSYTAADAILHTAACVEQMRNEFQRVRDAAPDTATARDFADYVLAYVGRLFEGIQQHQVVHGAHGDHYSSGIPVSTIVDLAGGARWEKAWHPAPAHPLNQPRTLAERIPLGDGSTAAVIASAPGVLDVVRQPSPNVV
;
A
#
# COMPACT_ATOMS: atom_id res chain seq x y z
N MET A 1 24.05 -11.41 -28.59
CA MET A 1 23.99 -11.58 -27.13
C MET A 1 22.54 -11.75 -26.77
N THR A 2 22.13 -12.94 -26.33
CA THR A 2 20.78 -13.17 -25.78
C THR A 2 20.71 -12.51 -24.42
N GLU A 3 19.79 -11.57 -24.22
CA GLU A 3 19.52 -11.02 -22.89
C GLU A 3 19.20 -12.17 -21.92
N PRO A 4 19.74 -12.14 -20.69
CA PRO A 4 19.38 -13.13 -19.68
C PRO A 4 17.87 -13.07 -19.46
N SER A 5 17.18 -14.20 -19.69
CA SER A 5 15.76 -14.33 -19.43
C SER A 5 15.53 -14.30 -17.92
N TYR A 6 15.04 -13.16 -17.44
CA TYR A 6 14.58 -12.99 -16.06
C TYR A 6 13.26 -13.73 -15.88
N THR A 7 13.20 -14.65 -14.93
CA THR A 7 12.01 -15.46 -14.62
C THR A 7 11.20 -14.86 -13.48
N ALA A 8 9.97 -15.34 -13.26
CA ALA A 8 9.20 -14.99 -12.07
C ALA A 8 9.91 -15.36 -10.75
N ALA A 9 10.74 -16.41 -10.77
CA ALA A 9 11.56 -16.78 -9.62
C ALA A 9 12.65 -15.72 -9.33
N ASP A 10 13.26 -15.16 -10.38
CA ASP A 10 14.25 -14.10 -10.25
C ASP A 10 13.62 -12.80 -9.70
N ALA A 11 12.38 -12.49 -10.09
CA ALA A 11 11.65 -11.36 -9.52
C ALA A 11 11.35 -11.54 -8.01
N ILE A 12 11.03 -12.76 -7.57
CA ILE A 12 10.83 -13.08 -6.14
C ILE A 12 12.15 -12.97 -5.38
N LEU A 13 13.24 -13.53 -5.91
CA LEU A 13 14.57 -13.44 -5.31
C LEU A 13 15.04 -11.98 -5.23
N HIS A 14 14.78 -11.17 -6.26
CA HIS A 14 15.07 -9.74 -6.25
C HIS A 14 14.25 -9.00 -5.18
N THR A 15 12.94 -9.26 -5.11
CA THR A 15 12.08 -8.66 -4.08
C THR A 15 12.55 -9.03 -2.67
N ALA A 16 12.90 -10.30 -2.44
CA ALA A 16 13.44 -10.77 -1.16
C ALA A 16 14.77 -10.08 -0.82
N ALA A 17 15.67 -9.93 -1.80
CA ALA A 17 16.92 -9.22 -1.62
C ALA A 17 16.70 -7.74 -1.26
N CYS A 18 15.72 -7.06 -1.89
CA CYS A 18 15.35 -5.69 -1.54
C CYS A 18 14.82 -5.58 -0.10
N VAL A 19 13.97 -6.51 0.34
CA VAL A 19 13.45 -6.55 1.72
C VAL A 19 14.56 -6.84 2.73
N GLU A 20 15.49 -7.75 2.42
CA GLU A 20 16.64 -8.02 3.27
C GLU A 20 17.59 -6.82 3.36
N GLN A 21 17.84 -6.15 2.23
CA GLN A 21 18.62 -4.92 2.19
C GLN A 21 17.98 -3.83 3.07
N MET A 22 16.65 -3.69 3.02
CA MET A 22 15.89 -2.79 3.89
C MET A 22 16.08 -3.11 5.37
N ARG A 23 15.93 -4.38 5.76
CA ARG A 23 16.12 -4.83 7.14
C ARG A 23 17.54 -4.51 7.63
N ASN A 24 18.55 -4.87 6.84
CA ASN A 24 19.95 -4.68 7.20
C ASN A 24 20.30 -3.19 7.32
N GLU A 25 19.75 -2.35 6.45
CA GLU A 25 19.94 -0.91 6.51
C GLU A 25 19.25 -0.28 7.73
N PHE A 26 18.02 -0.68 8.06
CA PHE A 26 17.34 -0.20 9.26
C PHE A 26 18.07 -0.60 10.53
N GLN A 27 18.62 -1.82 10.57
CA GLN A 27 19.47 -2.26 11.66
C GLN A 27 20.75 -1.41 11.75
N ARG A 28 21.43 -1.17 10.62
CA ARG A 28 22.63 -0.33 10.58
C ARG A 28 22.35 1.10 11.06
N VAL A 29 21.24 1.70 10.64
CA VAL A 29 20.85 3.06 11.04
C VAL A 29 20.51 3.09 12.53
N ARG A 30 19.77 2.11 13.04
CA ARG A 30 19.48 2.00 14.47
C ARG A 30 20.77 1.90 15.29
N ASP A 31 21.70 1.04 14.88
CA ASP A 31 22.93 0.77 15.63
C ASP A 31 23.92 1.95 15.55
N ALA A 32 23.81 2.82 14.54
CA ALA A 32 24.65 4.02 14.35
C ALA A 32 23.97 5.34 14.74
N ALA A 33 22.71 5.30 15.20
CA ALA A 33 21.96 6.50 15.54
C ALA A 33 22.55 7.17 16.78
N PRO A 34 22.72 8.51 16.79
CA PRO A 34 23.11 9.23 17.99
C PRO A 34 21.98 9.17 19.03
N ASP A 35 22.31 9.30 20.32
CA ASP A 35 21.33 9.30 21.42
C ASP A 35 20.25 10.41 21.28
N THR A 36 20.53 11.44 20.49
CA THR A 36 19.61 12.55 20.19
C THR A 36 18.64 12.25 19.04
N ALA A 37 18.80 11.13 18.33
CA ALA A 37 17.93 10.78 17.22
C ALA A 37 16.50 10.53 17.70
N THR A 38 15.53 11.11 17.00
CA THR A 38 14.12 10.97 17.33
C THR A 38 13.45 9.87 16.49
N ALA A 39 12.28 9.43 16.95
CA ALA A 39 11.44 8.52 16.17
C ALA A 39 11.01 9.14 14.82
N ARG A 40 10.92 10.49 14.74
CA ARG A 40 10.58 11.19 13.50
C ARG A 40 11.72 11.12 12.50
N ASP A 41 12.96 11.31 12.95
CA ASP A 41 14.15 11.19 12.08
C ASP A 41 14.24 9.78 11.47
N PHE A 42 13.95 8.76 12.28
CA PHE A 42 13.88 7.38 11.80
C PHE A 42 12.73 7.17 10.81
N ALA A 43 11.53 7.72 11.06
CA ALA A 43 10.39 7.62 10.15
C ALA A 43 10.66 8.30 8.80
N ASP A 44 11.25 9.49 8.80
CA ASP A 44 11.62 10.23 7.60
C ASP A 44 12.68 9.47 6.80
N TYR A 45 13.66 8.87 7.49
CA TYR A 45 14.66 7.99 6.87
C TYR A 45 14.02 6.75 6.22
N VAL A 46 13.13 6.06 6.95
CA VAL A 46 12.44 4.87 6.47
C VAL A 46 11.61 5.19 5.23
N LEU A 47 10.86 6.30 5.23
CA LEU A 47 10.07 6.72 4.07
C LEU A 47 10.94 7.00 2.86
N ALA A 48 12.05 7.74 3.03
CA ALA A 48 12.98 8.02 1.95
C ALA A 48 13.64 6.74 1.41
N TYR A 49 13.96 5.78 2.28
CA TYR A 49 14.56 4.52 1.88
C TYR A 49 13.58 3.63 1.10
N VAL A 50 12.35 3.48 1.60
CA VAL A 50 11.28 2.72 0.93
C VAL A 50 10.97 3.34 -0.44
N GLY A 51 10.97 4.67 -0.56
CA GLY A 51 10.81 5.36 -1.84
C GLY A 51 11.84 4.92 -2.89
N ARG A 52 13.13 4.88 -2.51
CA ARG A 52 14.20 4.42 -3.41
C ARG A 52 14.06 2.96 -3.84
N LEU A 53 13.64 2.08 -2.92
CA LEU A 53 13.36 0.68 -3.28
C LEU A 53 12.22 0.58 -4.28
N PHE A 54 11.17 1.37 -4.08
CA PHE A 54 10.03 1.38 -4.99
C PHE A 54 10.41 1.88 -6.38
N GLU A 55 11.23 2.93 -6.48
CA GLU A 55 11.80 3.40 -7.75
C GLU A 55 12.58 2.28 -8.46
N GLY A 56 13.38 1.50 -7.73
CA GLY A 56 14.11 0.36 -8.31
C GLY A 56 13.17 -0.73 -8.85
N ILE A 57 12.11 -1.07 -8.09
CA ILE A 57 11.08 -2.02 -8.53
C ILE A 57 10.36 -1.50 -9.78
N GLN A 58 10.00 -0.21 -9.81
CA GLN A 58 9.36 0.41 -10.98
C GLN A 58 10.28 0.39 -12.21
N GLN A 59 11.57 0.66 -12.06
CA GLN A 59 12.54 0.53 -13.16
C GLN A 59 12.57 -0.91 -13.71
N HIS A 60 12.54 -1.91 -12.83
CA HIS A 60 12.50 -3.31 -13.23
C HIS A 60 11.19 -3.67 -13.95
N GLN A 61 10.06 -3.19 -13.44
CA GLN A 61 8.76 -3.29 -14.11
C GLN A 61 8.79 -2.68 -15.51
N VAL A 62 9.49 -1.54 -15.70
CA VAL A 62 9.64 -0.90 -17.01
C VAL A 62 10.33 -1.81 -18.01
N VAL A 63 11.46 -2.38 -17.63
CA VAL A 63 12.24 -3.31 -18.45
C VAL A 63 11.40 -4.52 -18.88
N HIS A 64 10.50 -4.99 -18.00
CA HIS A 64 9.68 -6.17 -18.23
C HIS A 64 8.26 -5.86 -18.75
N GLY A 65 7.97 -4.61 -19.09
CA GLY A 65 6.66 -4.20 -19.62
C GLY A 65 5.49 -4.36 -18.64
N ALA A 66 5.77 -4.52 -17.34
CA ALA A 66 4.78 -4.71 -16.29
C ALA A 66 4.36 -3.35 -15.71
N HIS A 67 3.74 -2.51 -16.53
CA HIS A 67 3.27 -1.18 -16.14
C HIS A 67 1.79 -1.17 -15.82
N GLY A 68 1.41 -0.30 -14.87
CA GLY A 68 0.03 0.06 -14.65
C GLY A 68 -0.38 -0.01 -13.19
N ASP A 69 -1.48 0.67 -12.92
CA ASP A 69 -2.23 0.62 -11.66
C ASP A 69 -3.28 -0.51 -11.66
N HIS A 70 -3.25 -1.40 -12.65
CA HIS A 70 -4.17 -2.53 -12.81
C HIS A 70 -3.42 -3.85 -13.07
N TYR A 71 -3.98 -4.93 -12.54
CA TYR A 71 -3.57 -6.28 -12.90
C TYR A 71 -4.04 -6.64 -14.31
N SER A 72 -3.49 -7.72 -14.87
CA SER A 72 -3.95 -8.28 -16.16
C SER A 72 -5.43 -8.72 -16.15
N SER A 73 -6.01 -8.92 -14.96
CA SER A 73 -7.44 -9.15 -14.77
C SER A 73 -8.32 -7.89 -14.92
N GLY A 74 -7.72 -6.71 -15.10
CA GLY A 74 -8.39 -5.42 -15.16
C GLY A 74 -8.78 -4.84 -13.80
N ILE A 75 -8.44 -5.50 -12.69
CA ILE A 75 -8.68 -5.00 -11.33
C ILE A 75 -7.55 -4.03 -10.95
N PRO A 76 -7.83 -2.87 -10.34
CA PRO A 76 -6.79 -1.99 -9.84
C PRO A 76 -5.94 -2.66 -8.74
N VAL A 77 -4.66 -2.32 -8.67
CA VAL A 77 -3.73 -2.84 -7.64
C VAL A 77 -4.15 -2.36 -6.25
N SER A 78 -4.55 -1.09 -6.13
CA SER A 78 -5.20 -0.54 -4.94
C SER A 78 -6.30 0.47 -5.29
N THR A 79 -7.23 0.67 -4.36
CA THR A 79 -8.25 1.72 -4.43
C THR A 79 -8.15 2.58 -3.18
N ILE A 80 -8.18 3.90 -3.38
CA ILE A 80 -8.17 4.89 -2.30
C ILE A 80 -9.50 5.64 -2.31
N VAL A 81 -10.11 5.80 -1.14
CA VAL A 81 -11.34 6.60 -0.95
C VAL A 81 -11.14 7.66 0.12
N ASP A 82 -11.74 8.83 -0.10
CA ASP A 82 -11.71 9.96 0.83
C ASP A 82 -12.85 9.83 1.86
N LEU A 83 -12.49 9.89 3.13
CA LEU A 83 -13.42 9.78 4.25
C LEU A 83 -13.98 11.16 4.69
N ALA A 84 -13.49 12.25 4.10
CA ALA A 84 -13.54 13.65 4.53
C ALA A 84 -12.60 14.00 5.70
N GLY A 85 -12.40 15.31 5.92
CA GLY A 85 -11.49 15.82 6.95
C GLY A 85 -10.01 15.55 6.69
N GLY A 86 -9.64 15.24 5.44
CA GLY A 86 -8.28 14.84 5.06
C GLY A 86 -7.94 13.39 5.40
N ALA A 87 -8.88 12.60 5.94
CA ALA A 87 -8.70 11.19 6.17
C ALA A 87 -8.96 10.39 4.89
N ARG A 88 -8.13 9.36 4.64
CA ARG A 88 -8.24 8.47 3.48
C ARG A 88 -8.18 7.01 3.92
N TRP A 89 -8.87 6.16 3.19
CA TRP A 89 -8.75 4.71 3.31
C TRP A 89 -8.18 4.13 2.02
N GLU A 90 -7.23 3.22 2.14
CA GLU A 90 -6.66 2.49 1.02
C GLU A 90 -6.84 0.98 1.18
N LYS A 91 -7.16 0.30 0.08
CA LYS A 91 -7.17 -1.15 0.02
C LYS A 91 -6.36 -1.65 -1.17
N ALA A 92 -5.40 -2.52 -0.93
CA ALA A 92 -4.80 -3.36 -1.96
C ALA A 92 -5.71 -4.54 -2.34
N TRP A 93 -5.82 -4.84 -3.63
CA TRP A 93 -6.63 -5.94 -4.15
C TRP A 93 -5.77 -7.15 -4.48
N HIS A 94 -6.36 -8.33 -4.33
CA HIS A 94 -5.74 -9.56 -4.79
C HIS A 94 -5.85 -9.64 -6.33
N PRO A 95 -4.80 -10.08 -7.06
CA PRO A 95 -4.81 -10.11 -8.53
C PRO A 95 -5.89 -11.05 -9.12
N ALA A 96 -6.17 -12.16 -8.44
CA ALA A 96 -7.24 -13.09 -8.84
C ALA A 96 -8.62 -12.54 -8.45
N PRO A 97 -9.55 -12.30 -9.42
CA PRO A 97 -10.86 -11.70 -9.16
C PRO A 97 -11.72 -12.46 -8.15
N ALA A 98 -11.73 -13.78 -8.23
CA ALA A 98 -12.55 -14.65 -7.38
C ALA A 98 -11.99 -14.88 -5.97
N HIS A 99 -10.81 -14.31 -5.64
CA HIS A 99 -10.17 -14.55 -4.35
C HIS A 99 -11.07 -14.08 -3.19
N PRO A 100 -11.15 -14.83 -2.06
CA PRO A 100 -12.01 -14.46 -0.92
C PRO A 100 -11.78 -13.03 -0.39
N LEU A 101 -10.55 -12.53 -0.44
CA LEU A 101 -10.22 -11.15 -0.01
C LEU A 101 -10.81 -10.04 -0.91
N ASN A 102 -11.29 -10.38 -2.11
CA ASN A 102 -11.96 -9.46 -3.02
C ASN A 102 -13.49 -9.52 -2.91
N GLN A 103 -14.04 -10.46 -2.12
CA GLN A 103 -15.49 -10.62 -1.97
C GLN A 103 -16.11 -9.40 -1.25
N PRO A 104 -17.35 -9.02 -1.62
CA PRO A 104 -18.02 -7.90 -1.01
C PRO A 104 -18.18 -8.05 0.50
N ARG A 105 -17.81 -7.02 1.26
CA ARG A 105 -17.93 -6.99 2.73
C ARG A 105 -17.65 -5.60 3.28
N THR A 106 -18.14 -5.35 4.50
CA THR A 106 -17.67 -4.22 5.29
C THR A 106 -16.23 -4.45 5.75
N LEU A 107 -15.36 -3.50 5.49
CA LEU A 107 -13.94 -3.55 5.87
C LEU A 107 -13.69 -2.88 7.21
N ALA A 108 -14.42 -1.79 7.46
CA ALA A 108 -14.35 -1.03 8.68
C ALA A 108 -15.70 -0.35 8.94
N GLU A 109 -16.11 -0.32 10.20
CA GLU A 109 -17.33 0.32 10.65
C GLU A 109 -17.01 1.42 11.64
N ARG A 110 -17.86 2.44 11.68
CA ARG A 110 -17.85 3.52 12.69
C ARG A 110 -16.51 4.26 12.79
N ILE A 111 -15.84 4.49 11.66
CA ILE A 111 -14.60 5.27 11.59
C ILE A 111 -14.93 6.72 12.00
N PRO A 112 -14.33 7.27 13.07
CA PRO A 112 -14.59 8.64 13.49
C PRO A 112 -13.93 9.63 12.51
N LEU A 113 -14.69 10.66 12.08
CA LEU A 113 -14.22 11.65 11.08
C LEU A 113 -13.75 12.99 11.69
N GLY A 114 -13.82 13.14 13.01
CA GLY A 114 -13.37 14.33 13.74
C GLY A 114 -14.41 15.45 13.88
N ASP A 115 -15.50 15.42 13.11
CA ASP A 115 -16.65 16.34 13.20
C ASP A 115 -17.83 15.75 14.01
N GLY A 116 -17.61 14.60 14.66
CA GLY A 116 -18.65 13.85 15.38
C GLY A 116 -19.46 12.89 14.49
N SER A 117 -19.28 12.92 13.17
CA SER A 117 -19.84 11.91 12.27
C SER A 117 -18.96 10.66 12.22
N THR A 118 -19.51 9.58 11.66
CA THR A 118 -18.77 8.33 11.43
C THR A 118 -18.92 7.84 10.01
N ALA A 119 -17.97 7.02 9.55
CA ALA A 119 -18.04 6.35 8.26
C ALA A 119 -17.92 4.82 8.37
N ALA A 120 -18.48 4.12 7.39
CA ALA A 120 -18.16 2.73 7.11
C ALA A 120 -17.53 2.64 5.71
N VAL A 121 -16.54 1.76 5.56
CA VAL A 121 -15.91 1.46 4.27
C VAL A 121 -16.32 0.05 3.86
N ILE A 122 -16.85 -0.07 2.66
CA ILE A 122 -17.37 -1.32 2.11
C ILE A 122 -16.58 -1.64 0.84
N ALA A 123 -16.08 -2.87 0.75
CA ALA A 123 -15.68 -3.43 -0.53
C ALA A 123 -16.96 -3.92 -1.23
N SER A 124 -17.36 -3.28 -2.33
CA SER A 124 -18.62 -3.61 -3.01
C SER A 124 -18.42 -4.56 -4.19
N ALA A 125 -17.23 -4.52 -4.80
CA ALA A 125 -16.78 -5.44 -5.83
C ALA A 125 -15.23 -5.41 -5.86
N PRO A 126 -14.56 -6.36 -6.54
CA PRO A 126 -13.12 -6.27 -6.76
C PRO A 126 -12.75 -4.94 -7.43
N GLY A 127 -11.90 -4.14 -6.80
CA GLY A 127 -11.50 -2.82 -7.29
C GLY A 127 -12.37 -1.65 -6.84
N VAL A 128 -13.50 -1.91 -6.18
CA VAL A 128 -14.51 -0.89 -5.84
C VAL A 128 -14.68 -0.79 -4.34
N LEU A 129 -14.52 0.43 -3.82
CA LEU A 129 -14.78 0.79 -2.43
C LEU A 129 -15.90 1.83 -2.38
N ASP A 130 -16.86 1.62 -1.48
CA ASP A 130 -17.89 2.60 -1.13
C ASP A 130 -17.68 3.10 0.30
N VAL A 131 -18.05 4.37 0.53
CA VAL A 131 -18.02 5.00 1.84
C VAL A 131 -19.43 5.43 2.22
N VAL A 132 -19.95 4.86 3.31
CA VAL A 132 -21.23 5.25 3.87
C VAL A 132 -20.98 6.15 5.07
N ARG A 133 -21.46 7.39 5.01
CA ARG A 133 -21.34 8.36 6.10
C ARG A 133 -22.62 8.41 6.92
N GLN A 134 -22.46 8.45 8.23
CA GLN A 134 -23.54 8.55 9.19
C GLN A 134 -23.35 9.84 10.00
N PRO A 135 -24.31 10.78 9.94
CA PRO A 135 -24.23 12.01 10.71
C PRO A 135 -24.22 11.72 12.21
N SER A 136 -23.68 12.66 12.98
CA SER A 136 -23.78 12.60 14.44
C SER A 136 -25.26 12.53 14.85
N PRO A 137 -25.65 11.67 15.81
CA PRO A 137 -27.04 11.55 16.26
C PRO A 137 -27.63 12.83 16.90
N ASN A 138 -26.89 13.94 16.96
CA ASN A 138 -27.31 15.21 17.55
C ASN A 138 -27.38 16.36 16.53
N VAL A 139 -28.07 16.16 15.41
CA VAL A 139 -28.55 17.27 14.57
C VAL A 139 -30.03 17.03 14.26
N VAL A 140 -30.89 17.56 15.14
CA VAL A 140 -32.29 17.92 14.87
C VAL A 140 -32.43 19.39 15.23
#